data_AF-A0AAQ0YLB7-F1
#
_entry.id   AF-A0AAQ0YLB7-F1
#
_cell.length_a   1.000
_cell.length_b   1.000
_cell.length_c   1.000
_cell.angle_alpha   90.00
_cell.angle_beta   90.00
_cell.angle_gamma   90.00
#
_symmetry.space_group_name_H-M   'P 1'
#
loop_
_entity.id
_entity.type
_entity.pdbx_description
1 polymer ?
#
loop_
_entity_poly.entity_id
_entity_poly.type
_entity_poly.pdbx_seq_one_letter_code
_entity_poly.pdbx_strand_id
1 'polypeptide(L)' 'RFGLVVDQVRGREEVVIKPLPRALRGLPGYAGATLIGDGRMALILDVDGLRSSDH' A
#
# COMPACT_ATOMS: atom_id res chain seq x y z
N ARG A 1 0.79 5.10 -18.81
CA ARG A 1 0.99 3.72 -18.31
C ARG A 1 2.31 3.72 -17.57
N PHE A 2 2.39 3.09 -16.41
CA PHE A 2 3.61 3.03 -15.61
C PHE A 2 3.82 1.61 -15.09
N GLY A 3 5.04 1.33 -14.64
CA GLY A 3 5.40 0.08 -13.96
C GLY A 3 5.86 0.36 -12.53
N LEU A 4 5.70 -0.61 -11.65
CA LEU A 4 6.25 -0.58 -10.28
C LEU A 4 7.43 -1.53 -10.23
N VAL A 5 8.61 -1.00 -9.92
CA VAL A 5 9.80 -1.81 -9.65
C VAL A 5 9.71 -2.31 -8.21
N VAL A 6 9.80 -3.62 -8.02
CA VAL A 6 9.69 -4.28 -6.71
C VAL A 6 10.75 -5.36 -6.59
N ASP A 7 11.15 -5.67 -5.35
CA ASP A 7 12.12 -6.74 -5.10
C ASP A 7 11.54 -8.13 -5.42
N GLN A 8 10.27 -8.37 -5.05
CA GLN A 8 9.62 -9.67 -5.23
C GLN A 8 8.09 -9.56 -5.28
N VAL A 9 7.45 -10.40 -6.10
CA VAL A 9 6.00 -10.66 -6.08
C VAL A 9 5.69 -11.85 -5.17
N ARG A 10 4.87 -11.63 -4.13
CA ARG A 10 4.48 -12.66 -3.15
C ARG A 10 3.24 -13.47 -3.54
N GLY A 11 2.45 -12.97 -4.51
CA GLY A 11 1.21 -13.60 -4.96
C GLY A 11 0.00 -12.69 -4.73
N ARG A 12 -1.18 -13.30 -4.67
CA ARG A 12 -2.46 -12.61 -4.42
C ARG A 12 -3.06 -13.12 -3.12
N GLU A 13 -3.48 -12.19 -2.27
CA GLU A 13 -4.15 -12.46 -1.00
C GLU A 13 -5.39 -11.60 -0.89
N GLU A 14 -6.42 -12.11 -0.22
CA GLU A 14 -7.59 -11.31 0.17
C GLU A 14 -7.35 -10.74 1.56
N VAL A 15 -7.50 -9.42 1.70
CA VAL A 15 -7.21 -8.71 2.94
C VAL A 15 -8.30 -7.70 3.25
N VAL A 16 -8.49 -7.43 4.53
CA VAL A 16 -9.30 -6.29 4.98
C VAL A 16 -8.40 -5.08 5.11
N ILE A 17 -8.73 -4.01 4.39
CA ILE A 17 -8.02 -2.74 4.47
C ILE A 17 -8.49 -2.00 5.72
N LYS A 18 -7.55 -1.57 6.55
CA LYS A 18 -7.81 -0.70 7.70
C LYS A 18 -7.22 0.69 7.43
N PRO A 19 -7.76 1.76 8.06
CA PRO A 19 -7.16 3.08 7.99
C PRO A 19 -5.70 3.06 8.41
N LEU A 20 -4.89 3.94 7.83
CA LEU A 20 -3.48 4.08 8.23
C LEU A 20 -3.38 4.34 9.74
N PRO A 21 -2.48 3.63 10.45
CA PRO A 21 -2.20 3.92 11.85
C PRO A 21 -1.87 5.38 12.06
N ARG A 22 -2.11 5.90 13.27
CA ARG A 22 -1.87 7.32 13.58
C ARG A 22 -0.45 7.78 13.23
N ALA A 23 0.53 6.91 13.43
CA ALA A 23 1.94 7.19 13.13
C ALA A 23 2.25 7.34 11.62
N LEU A 24 1.39 6.80 10.75
CA LEU A 24 1.55 6.84 9.30
C LEU A 24 0.49 7.72 8.61
N ARG A 25 -0.32 8.45 9.39
CA ARG A 25 -1.31 9.37 8.83
C ARG A 25 -0.60 10.47 8.02
N GLY A 26 -1.11 10.72 6.82
CA GLY A 26 -0.58 11.73 5.91
C GLY A 26 0.58 11.25 5.03
N LEU A 27 0.97 9.97 5.10
CA LEU A 27 1.95 9.41 4.17
C LEU A 27 1.34 9.36 2.76
N PRO A 28 1.85 10.13 1.79
CA PRO A 28 1.28 10.18 0.45
C PRO A 28 1.48 8.86 -0.29
N GLY A 29 0.55 8.54 -1.20
CA GLY A 29 0.62 7.33 -2.02
C GLY A 29 0.11 6.05 -1.35
N TYR A 30 -0.46 6.12 -0.13
CA TYR A 30 -1.02 4.96 0.56
C TYR A 30 -2.48 5.17 0.93
N ALA A 31 -3.31 4.16 0.66
CA ALA A 31 -4.74 4.14 0.96
C ALA A 31 -5.07 3.55 2.34
N GLY A 32 -4.16 2.75 2.91
CA GLY A 32 -4.43 2.02 4.15
C GLY A 32 -3.31 1.07 4.55
N ALA A 33 -3.59 0.25 5.57
CA ALA A 33 -2.71 -0.81 6.01
C ALA A 33 -3.50 -2.05 6.46
N THR A 34 -2.83 -3.19 6.51
CA THR A 34 -3.37 -4.43 7.08
C THR A 34 -2.29 -5.22 7.81
N LEU A 35 -2.69 -6.11 8.72
CA LEU A 35 -1.78 -7.08 9.33
C LEU A 35 -1.82 -8.35 8.48
N ILE A 36 -0.65 -8.82 8.07
CA ILE A 36 -0.50 -10.09 7.34
C ILE A 36 -0.21 -11.23 8.32
N GLY A 37 -0.34 -12.48 7.88
CA GLY A 37 -0.33 -13.67 8.75
C GLY A 37 0.95 -13.89 9.55
N ASP A 38 2.05 -13.26 9.17
CA ASP A 38 3.33 -13.31 9.88
C ASP A 38 3.53 -12.17 10.92
N GLY A 39 2.47 -11.39 11.16
CA GLY A 39 2.47 -10.30 12.14
C GLY A 39 3.07 -8.99 11.64
N ARG A 40 3.57 -8.93 10.41
CA ARG A 40 4.02 -7.68 9.80
C ARG A 40 2.83 -6.86 9.29
N MET A 41 3.07 -5.57 9.11
CA MET A 41 2.11 -4.66 8.50
C MET A 41 2.37 -4.55 7.00
N ALA A 42 1.36 -4.80 6.20
CA ALA A 42 1.36 -4.50 4.78
C ALA A 42 0.69 -3.14 4.55
N LEU A 43 1.36 -2.25 3.82
CA LEU A 43 0.80 -0.97 3.39
C LEU A 43 0.08 -1.16 2.05
N ILE A 44 -1.09 -0.54 1.92
CA ILE A 44 -1.89 -0.58 0.70
C ILE A 44 -1.62 0.68 -0.11
N LEU A 45 -1.09 0.50 -1.32
CA LEU A 45 -0.70 1.57 -2.21
C LEU A 45 -1.92 2.16 -2.94
N ASP A 46 -2.01 3.49 -2.99
CA ASP A 46 -2.99 4.20 -3.82
C ASP A 46 -2.42 4.41 -5.22
N VAL A 47 -2.74 3.49 -6.13
CA VAL A 47 -2.24 3.48 -7.52
C VAL A 47 -2.74 4.69 -8.31
N ASP A 48 -3.95 5.16 -8.04
CA ASP A 48 -4.51 6.35 -8.70
C ASP A 48 -3.86 7.63 -8.17
N GLY A 49 -3.66 7.71 -6.85
CA GLY A 49 -2.90 8.79 -6.20
C GLY A 49 -1.48 8.92 -6.74
N LEU A 50 -0.79 7.79 -6.94
CA LEU A 50 0.54 7.76 -7.55
C LEU A 50 0.57 8.25 -8.99
N ARG A 51 -0.49 8.04 -9.77
CA ARG A 51 -0.57 8.53 -11.16
C ARG A 51 -0.68 10.05 -11.22
N SER A 52 -1.34 10.66 -10.22
CA SER A 52 -1.59 12.11 -10.20
C SER A 52 -0.39 12.95 -9.74
N SER A 53 0.55 12.35 -9.01
CA SER A 53 1.74 13.01 -8.46
C SER A 53 2.91 13.10 -9.46
N ASP A 54 2.75 12.53 -10.66
CA ASP A 54 3.72 12.55 -11.76
C ASP A 54 3.49 13.73 -12.74
N HIS A 55 2.92 14.85 -12.25
CA HIS A 55 2.83 16.14 -12.96
C HIS A 55 3.77 17.16 -12.32
#